data_AF-A0A835K0S4-F1
#
_entry.id   AF-A0A835K0S4-F1
#
_cell.length_a   1.000
_cell.length_b   1.000
_cell.length_c   1.000
_cell.angle_alpha   90.00
_cell.angle_beta   90.00
_cell.angle_gamma   90.00
#
_symmetry.space_group_name_H-M   'P 1'
#
loop_
_entity.id
_entity.type
_entity.pdbx_description
1 polymer ?
#
loop_
_entity_poly.entity_id
_entity_poly.type
_entity_poly.pdbx_seq_one_letter_code
_entity_poly.pdbx_strand_id
1 'polypeptide(L)'
;MAMKNIFSIVLMLVLLLFIGCDVMVAQKQCCTEHFELGTCLPGHDDKKPSGKCFDYCIKNCPNQKGGVCKLWGNKHHCHCLC
;
A
#
# COMPACT_ATOMS: atom_id res chain seq x y z
N MET A 1 23.79 27.78 -22.28
CA MET A 1 22.46 27.56 -21.65
C MET A 1 21.69 26.36 -22.23
N ALA A 2 22.32 25.43 -22.95
CA ALA A 2 21.64 24.22 -23.45
C ALA A 2 21.80 23.01 -22.51
N MET A 3 22.99 22.79 -21.93
CA MET A 3 23.26 21.68 -21.01
C MET A 3 22.43 21.72 -19.72
N LYS A 4 22.21 22.91 -19.14
CA LYS A 4 21.41 23.08 -17.91
C LYS A 4 19.93 22.74 -18.13
N ASN A 5 19.42 22.99 -19.34
CA ASN A 5 18.04 22.68 -19.71
C ASN A 5 17.87 21.18 -19.92
N ILE A 6 18.84 20.51 -20.55
CA ILE A 6 18.86 19.06 -20.73
C ILE A 6 18.96 18.36 -19.37
N PHE A 7 19.88 18.80 -18.49
CA PHE A 7 20.03 18.24 -17.14
C PHE A 7 18.74 18.41 -16.32
N SER A 8 18.10 19.57 -16.41
CA SER A 8 16.82 19.83 -15.76
C SER A 8 15.72 18.89 -16.27
N ILE A 9 15.61 18.69 -17.59
CA ILE A 9 14.62 17.79 -18.19
C ILE A 9 14.85 16.34 -17.75
N VAL A 10 16.10 15.88 -17.77
CA VAL A 10 16.47 14.53 -17.31
C VAL A 10 16.12 14.34 -15.84
N LEU A 11 16.41 15.33 -14.98
CA LEU A 11 16.06 15.26 -13.56
C LEU A 11 14.54 15.19 -13.34
N MET A 12 13.77 15.98 -14.10
CA MET A 12 12.30 15.95 -14.02
C MET A 12 11.71 14.61 -14.48
N LEU A 13 12.26 14.01 -15.54
CA LEU A 13 11.85 12.69 -16.02
C LEU A 13 12.14 11.60 -14.99
N VAL A 14 13.32 11.65 -14.35
CA VAL A 14 13.69 10.73 -13.27
C VAL A 14 12.73 10.86 -12.09
N LEU A 15 12.37 12.08 -11.69
CA LEU A 15 11.41 12.32 -10.60
C LEU A 15 10.02 11.73 -10.91
N LEU A 16 9.54 11.89 -12.16
CA LEU A 16 8.27 11.31 -12.62
C LEU A 16 8.30 9.77 -12.60
N LEU A 17 9.43 9.15 -12.94
CA LEU A 17 9.60 7.70 -12.88
C LEU A 17 9.53 7.18 -11.45
N PHE A 18 10.12 7.87 -10.47
CA PHE A 18 10.05 7.50 -9.06
C PHE A 18 8.60 7.55 -8.53
N ILE A 19 7.89 8.64 -8.78
CA ILE A 19 6.49 8.80 -8.36
C ILE A 19 5.60 7.72 -9.01
N GLY A 20 5.83 7.42 -10.29
CA GLY A 20 5.10 6.37 -11.00
C GLY A 20 5.29 4.99 -10.37
N CYS A 21 6.51 4.65 -9.93
CA CYS A 21 6.79 3.38 -9.25
C CYS A 21 6.03 3.27 -7.92
N ASP A 22 6.07 4.29 -7.09
CA ASP A 22 5.42 4.27 -5.77
C ASP A 22 3.89 4.11 -5.88
N VAL A 23 3.27 4.82 -6.84
CA VAL A 23 1.82 4.71 -7.09
C VAL A 23 1.44 3.29 -7.53
N MET A 24 2.21 2.69 -8.43
CA MET A 24 1.95 1.33 -8.93
C MET A 24 2.16 0.26 -7.85
N VAL A 25 3.15 0.44 -6.97
CA VAL A 25 3.41 -0.47 -5.85
C VAL A 25 2.30 -0.37 -4.81
N ALA A 26 1.92 0.85 -4.43
CA ALA A 26 0.83 1.08 -3.49
C ALA A 26 -0.49 0.50 -4.04
N GLN A 27 -0.76 0.68 -5.33
CA GLN A 27 -1.96 0.13 -5.97
C GLN A 27 -1.97 -1.41 -6.00
N LYS A 28 -0.80 -2.06 -6.08
CA LYS A 28 -0.67 -3.53 -5.96
C LYS A 28 -0.80 -4.03 -4.52
N GLN A 29 -0.44 -3.21 -3.53
CA GLN A 29 -0.59 -3.51 -2.11
C GLN A 29 -2.03 -3.30 -1.60
N CYS A 30 -2.88 -2.63 -2.38
CA CYS A 30 -4.29 -2.45 -2.02
C CYS A 30 -5.17 -3.46 -2.74
N CYS A 31 -6.37 -3.69 -2.22
CA CYS A 31 -7.31 -4.66 -2.79
C CYS A 31 -6.77 -6.11 -2.82
N THR A 32 -5.79 -6.44 -1.97
CA THR A 32 -5.17 -7.75 -1.92
C THR A 32 -5.01 -8.24 -0.50
N GLU A 33 -4.86 -9.56 -0.38
CA GLU A 33 -4.49 -10.28 0.82
C GLU A 33 -2.97 -10.18 1.06
N HIS A 34 -2.59 -9.98 2.33
CA HIS A 34 -1.21 -9.88 2.79
C HIS A 34 -0.86 -11.07 3.69
N PHE A 35 -0.34 -12.13 3.07
CA PHE A 35 0.06 -13.36 3.76
C PHE A 35 1.33 -13.16 4.61
N GLU A 36 2.19 -12.21 4.22
CA GLU A 36 3.41 -11.82 4.92
C GLU A 36 3.16 -11.23 6.31
N LEU A 37 1.96 -10.68 6.54
CA LEU A 37 1.54 -10.21 7.86
C LEU A 37 1.14 -11.36 8.79
N GLY A 38 1.13 -12.60 8.30
CA GLY A 38 0.71 -13.77 9.05
C GLY A 38 -0.80 -13.81 9.30
N THR A 39 -1.21 -14.64 10.26
CA THR A 39 -2.61 -14.77 10.64
C THR A 39 -3.11 -13.51 11.36
N CYS A 40 -4.40 -13.22 11.25
CA CYS A 40 -5.05 -12.15 12.00
C CYS A 40 -6.28 -12.67 12.79
N LEU A 41 -6.71 -11.89 13.78
CA LEU A 41 -7.90 -12.15 14.58
C LEU A 41 -9.02 -11.15 14.22
N PRO A 42 -10.18 -11.64 13.71
CA PRO A 42 -11.33 -10.80 13.41
C PRO A 42 -11.82 -9.98 14.60
N GLY A 43 -12.13 -8.71 14.40
CA GLY A 43 -12.55 -7.74 15.42
C GLY A 43 -11.42 -7.17 16.27
N HIS A 44 -10.21 -7.73 16.20
CA HIS A 44 -9.02 -7.20 16.90
C HIS A 44 -8.06 -6.54 15.91
N ASP A 45 -7.63 -7.26 14.88
CA ASP A 45 -6.64 -6.77 13.91
C ASP A 45 -7.24 -5.85 12.84
N ASP A 46 -8.54 -5.91 12.64
CA ASP A 46 -9.31 -5.00 11.77
C ASP A 46 -9.92 -3.80 12.53
N LYS A 47 -9.72 -3.73 13.84
CA LYS A 47 -10.27 -2.66 14.68
C LYS A 47 -9.64 -1.31 14.34
N LYS A 48 -10.46 -0.29 14.10
CA LYS A 48 -9.97 1.09 14.00
C LYS A 48 -9.65 1.66 15.39
N PRO A 49 -8.61 2.50 15.57
CA PRO A 49 -7.59 2.88 14.58
C PRO A 49 -6.30 2.03 14.65
N SER A 50 -6.24 1.03 15.53
CA SER A 50 -4.97 0.42 15.96
C SER A 50 -4.79 -1.05 15.58
N GLY A 51 -5.79 -1.67 14.97
CA GLY A 51 -5.71 -3.05 14.52
C GLY A 51 -4.61 -3.22 13.49
N LYS A 52 -3.86 -4.33 13.57
CA LYS A 52 -2.70 -4.59 12.70
C LYS A 52 -3.03 -4.46 11.21
N CYS A 53 -4.12 -5.09 10.77
CA CYS A 53 -4.57 -5.02 9.38
C CYS A 53 -5.03 -3.60 9.02
N PHE A 54 -5.71 -2.93 9.95
CA PHE A 54 -6.17 -1.56 9.72
C PHE A 54 -5.00 -0.57 9.54
N ASP A 55 -4.05 -0.58 10.48
CA ASP A 55 -2.91 0.35 10.49
C ASP A 55 -1.97 0.11 9.31
N TYR A 56 -1.66 -1.15 8.98
CA TYR A 56 -0.85 -1.47 7.81
C TYR A 56 -1.48 -0.91 6.52
N CYS A 57 -2.77 -1.15 6.32
CA CYS A 57 -3.43 -0.74 5.08
C CYS A 57 -3.60 0.79 5.00
N ILE A 58 -3.81 1.50 6.12
CA ILE A 58 -3.83 2.97 6.08
C ILE A 58 -2.48 3.56 5.64
N LYS A 59 -1.37 2.95 6.07
CA LYS A 59 -0.02 3.44 5.76
C LYS A 59 0.41 3.15 4.33
N ASN A 60 0.01 2.00 3.79
CA ASN A 60 0.49 1.52 2.50
C ASN A 60 -0.50 1.75 1.35
N CYS A 61 -1.77 2.07 1.65
CA CYS A 61 -2.78 2.35 0.63
C CYS A 61 -3.12 3.83 0.47
N PRO A 62 -3.19 4.34 -0.78
CA PRO A 62 -3.48 5.75 -1.04
C PRO A 62 -4.93 6.13 -0.68
N ASN A 63 -5.85 5.16 -0.66
CA ASN A 63 -7.25 5.38 -0.30
C ASN A 63 -7.48 5.44 1.22
N GLN A 64 -6.49 5.08 2.05
CA GLN A 64 -6.55 5.09 3.52
C GLN A 64 -7.80 4.45 4.13
N LYS A 65 -8.41 3.47 3.45
CA LYS A 65 -9.64 2.83 3.92
C LYS A 65 -9.40 1.85 5.08
N GLY A 66 -8.14 1.46 5.27
CA GLY A 66 -7.72 0.44 6.22
C GLY A 66 -7.86 -0.96 5.66
N GLY A 67 -7.85 -1.94 6.54
CA GLY A 67 -7.83 -3.35 6.20
C GLY A 67 -8.70 -4.17 7.14
N VAL A 68 -9.14 -5.33 6.64
CA VAL A 68 -9.98 -6.27 7.37
C VAL A 68 -9.29 -7.61 7.54
N CYS A 69 -9.64 -8.33 8.60
CA CYS A 69 -9.18 -9.68 8.81
C CYS A 69 -10.12 -10.67 8.11
N LYS A 70 -9.75 -11.13 6.92
CA LYS A 70 -10.59 -11.93 6.01
C LYS A 70 -10.21 -13.41 6.08
N LEU A 71 -11.21 -14.29 6.12
CA LEU A 71 -10.97 -15.73 6.03
C LEU A 71 -10.60 -16.11 4.58
N TRP A 72 -9.47 -16.77 4.39
CA TRP A 72 -9.01 -17.31 3.12
C TRP A 72 -8.64 -18.78 3.28
N GLY A 73 -9.41 -19.67 2.66
CA GLY A 73 -9.34 -21.11 2.96
C GLY A 73 -9.67 -21.36 4.42
N ASN A 74 -8.68 -21.83 5.20
CA ASN A 74 -8.83 -22.16 6.62
C ASN A 74 -8.07 -21.20 7.55
N LYS A 75 -7.55 -20.08 7.05
CA LYS A 75 -6.76 -19.11 7.83
C LYS A 75 -7.23 -17.69 7.57
N HIS A 76 -7.15 -16.86 8.60
CA HIS A 76 -7.47 -15.46 8.50
C HIS A 76 -6.25 -14.64 8.10
N HIS A 77 -6.38 -13.80 7.08
CA HIS A 77 -5.31 -12.93 6.59
C HIS A 77 -5.81 -11.48 6.47
N CYS A 78 -4.88 -10.54 6.62
CA CYS A 78 -5.20 -9.14 6.40
C CYS A 78 -5.49 -8.91 4.92
N HIS A 79 -6.57 -8.19 4.63
CA HIS A 79 -6.95 -7.76 3.29
C HIS A 79 -7.15 -6.25 3.29
N CYS A 80 -6.38 -5.52 2.47
CA CYS A 80 -6.52 -4.07 2.36
C CYS A 80 -7.72 -3.71 1.50
N LEU A 81 -8.57 -2.80 1.99
CA LEU A 81 -9.80 -2.43 1.32
C LEU A 81 -9.55 -1.59 0.06
N CYS A 82 -10.39 -1.79 -0.94
CA CYS A 82 -10.58 -0.91 -2.09
C CYS A 82 -11.44 0.29 -1.72
#